data_AF-A0A973KZU4-F1
#
_entry.id   AF-A0A973KZU4-F1
#
_cell.length_a   1.000
_cell.length_b   1.000
_cell.length_c   1.000
_cell.angle_alpha   90.00
_cell.angle_beta   90.00
_cell.angle_gamma   90.00
#
_symmetry.space_group_name_H-M   'P 1'
#
loop_
_entity.id
_entity.type
_entity.pdbx_description
1 polymer ?
#
loop_
_entity_poly.entity_id
_entity_poly.type
_entity_poly.pdbx_seq_one_letter_code
_entity_poly.pdbx_strand_id
1 'polypeptide(L)'
;MSDAVEEATGGREFEEPEDFGDFYARTYPWLAARAVMLSGNRQNAEDAVQEAFIEAMRRWPTVRACASPEGWIVTTMRRKLSRDGRRWWFRWKPVELTVPAATTATVEETAEALAVLRALGTLPPRQRQVVVMHSLEGMSYAEIGAELGISAGSVGSNLHRARARLTLLLDASPELGRPGDSLVPGVRTDPLSTALRGAAEWLLDGLRAAHDRGRT
;
A
#
# COMPACT_ATOMS: atom_id res chain seq x y z
N MET A 1 -13.97 -33.87 55.54
CA MET A 1 -12.68 -34.43 55.07
C MET A 1 -12.96 -35.10 53.74
N SER A 2 -12.38 -34.53 52.67
CA SER A 2 -12.46 -34.91 51.25
C SER A 2 -13.82 -34.78 50.56
N ASP A 3 -13.95 -34.24 49.34
CA ASP A 3 -13.11 -33.46 48.41
C ASP A 3 -14.13 -33.01 47.34
N ALA A 4 -14.45 -31.73 47.20
CA ALA A 4 -13.84 -30.86 46.17
C ALA A 4 -13.65 -31.56 44.81
N VAL A 5 -14.72 -31.64 44.01
CA VAL A 5 -14.59 -31.67 42.55
C VAL A 5 -15.23 -30.38 42.05
N GLU A 6 -14.45 -29.32 42.15
CA GLU A 6 -14.72 -28.04 41.50
C GLU A 6 -14.37 -28.22 40.02
N GLU A 7 -15.38 -28.49 39.20
CA GLU A 7 -15.29 -28.52 37.75
C GLU A 7 -14.86 -27.14 37.24
N ALA A 8 -13.56 -27.01 37.00
CA ALA A 8 -12.98 -25.93 36.22
C ALA A 8 -13.46 -26.05 34.77
N THR A 9 -14.68 -25.56 34.51
CA THR A 9 -15.12 -25.23 33.17
C THR A 9 -14.37 -23.96 32.76
N GLY A 10 -13.14 -24.14 32.30
CA GLY A 10 -12.41 -23.12 31.55
C GLY A 10 -13.21 -22.82 30.30
N GLY A 11 -14.12 -21.84 30.40
CA GLY A 11 -14.83 -21.30 29.26
C GLY A 11 -13.79 -20.87 28.24
N ARG A 12 -13.74 -21.58 27.10
CA ARG A 12 -13.16 -21.00 25.89
C ARG A 12 -13.98 -19.74 25.65
N GLU A 13 -13.42 -18.58 25.90
CA GLU A 13 -13.94 -17.32 25.36
C GLU A 13 -14.08 -17.57 23.86
N PHE A 14 -15.32 -17.76 23.40
CA PHE A 14 -15.61 -17.76 21.98
C PHE A 14 -15.38 -16.31 21.57
N GLU A 15 -14.19 -16.02 21.04
CA GLU A 15 -13.88 -14.72 20.47
C GLU A 15 -14.96 -14.43 19.43
N GLU A 16 -15.76 -13.39 19.69
CA GLU A 16 -16.84 -13.04 18.76
C GLU A 16 -16.23 -12.77 17.39
N PRO A 17 -16.77 -13.36 16.32
CA PRO A 17 -16.19 -13.17 15.00
C PRO A 17 -16.14 -11.69 14.65
N GLU A 18 -14.97 -11.19 14.24
CA GLU A 18 -14.76 -9.79 13.84
C GLU A 18 -15.91 -9.31 12.93
N ASP A 19 -16.52 -8.17 13.29
CA ASP A 19 -17.50 -7.52 12.44
C ASP A 19 -16.80 -6.80 11.27
N PHE A 20 -17.54 -6.61 10.17
CA PHE A 20 -17.05 -5.89 9.01
C PHE A 20 -16.63 -4.45 9.37
N GLY A 21 -17.32 -3.79 10.31
CA GLY A 21 -16.96 -2.44 10.73
C GLY A 21 -15.54 -2.35 11.30
N ASP A 22 -15.16 -3.30 12.16
CA ASP A 22 -13.83 -3.35 12.78
C ASP A 22 -12.76 -3.69 11.74
N PHE A 23 -13.05 -4.67 10.88
CA PHE A 23 -12.16 -5.00 9.76
C PHE A 23 -11.93 -3.80 8.84
N TYR A 24 -12.99 -3.07 8.49
CA TYR A 24 -12.92 -1.86 7.67
C TYR A 24 -12.07 -0.78 8.34
N ALA A 25 -12.36 -0.45 9.60
CA ALA A 25 -11.64 0.61 10.32
C ALA A 25 -10.14 0.30 10.47
N ARG A 26 -9.79 -0.95 10.76
CA ARG A 26 -8.40 -1.40 10.88
C ARG A 26 -7.66 -1.44 9.54
N THR A 27 -8.38 -1.78 8.46
CA THR A 27 -7.78 -2.08 7.16
C THR A 27 -7.72 -0.89 6.21
N TYR A 28 -8.72 0.00 6.26
CA TYR A 28 -8.89 1.07 5.30
C TYR A 28 -7.65 1.97 5.16
N PRO A 29 -7.02 2.50 6.22
CA PRO A 29 -5.94 3.48 6.08
C PRO A 29 -4.72 2.92 5.33
N TRP A 30 -4.29 1.71 5.67
CA TRP A 30 -3.12 1.11 5.03
C TRP A 30 -3.42 0.57 3.63
N LEU A 31 -4.64 0.09 3.40
CA LEU A 31 -5.07 -0.33 2.06
C LEU A 31 -5.14 0.87 1.12
N ALA A 32 -5.65 2.01 1.58
CA ALA A 32 -5.69 3.27 0.84
C ALA A 32 -4.29 3.80 0.53
N ALA A 33 -3.38 3.83 1.51
CA ALA A 33 -1.99 4.25 1.29
C ALA A 33 -1.31 3.38 0.20
N ARG A 34 -1.47 2.05 0.30
CA ARG A 34 -0.96 1.11 -0.69
C ARG A 34 -1.58 1.31 -2.07
N ALA A 35 -2.89 1.52 -2.14
CA ALA A 35 -3.58 1.77 -3.40
C ALA A 35 -3.09 3.05 -4.08
N VAL A 36 -2.81 4.12 -3.32
CA VAL A 36 -2.21 5.37 -3.86
C VAL A 36 -0.82 5.10 -4.46
N MET A 37 0.03 4.34 -3.78
CA MET A 37 1.36 3.97 -4.29
C MET A 37 1.26 3.17 -5.60
N LEU A 38 0.32 2.23 -5.69
CA LEU A 38 0.13 1.37 -6.86
C LEU A 38 -0.55 2.07 -8.05
N SER A 39 -1.48 3.00 -7.78
CA SER A 39 -2.27 3.70 -8.79
C SER A 39 -1.61 5.00 -9.28
N GLY A 40 -0.74 5.61 -8.46
CA GLY A 40 -0.16 6.93 -8.68
C GLY A 40 -1.20 8.06 -8.77
N ASN A 41 -2.42 7.82 -8.29
CA ASN A 41 -3.54 8.76 -8.35
C ASN A 41 -4.55 8.44 -7.23
N ARG A 42 -4.89 9.45 -6.43
CA ARG A 42 -5.79 9.30 -5.29
C ARG A 42 -7.18 8.82 -5.69
N GLN A 43 -7.82 9.41 -6.70
CA GLN A 43 -9.16 9.02 -7.12
C GLN A 43 -9.23 7.55 -7.53
N ASN A 44 -8.28 7.11 -8.35
CA ASN A 44 -8.18 5.72 -8.79
C ASN A 44 -7.93 4.76 -7.61
N ALA A 45 -7.18 5.21 -6.60
CA ALA A 45 -6.96 4.43 -5.38
C ALA A 45 -8.25 4.31 -4.55
N GLU A 46 -8.95 5.43 -4.32
CA GLU A 46 -10.23 5.46 -3.60
C GLU A 46 -11.26 4.57 -4.28
N ASP A 47 -11.43 4.70 -5.60
CA ASP A 47 -12.36 3.87 -6.38
C ASP A 47 -12.03 2.37 -6.23
N ALA A 48 -10.75 2.00 -6.26
CA ALA A 48 -10.33 0.61 -6.13
C ALA A 48 -10.51 0.04 -4.72
N VAL A 49 -10.25 0.85 -3.70
CA VAL A 49 -10.45 0.49 -2.29
C VAL A 49 -11.94 0.35 -1.99
N GLN A 50 -12.77 1.29 -2.45
CA GLN A 50 -14.22 1.24 -2.26
C GLN A 50 -14.82 0.00 -2.93
N GLU A 51 -14.48 -0.29 -4.18
CA GLU A 51 -14.98 -1.50 -4.86
C GLU A 51 -14.56 -2.78 -4.12
N ALA A 52 -13.32 -2.84 -3.62
CA ALA A 52 -12.85 -3.97 -2.84
C ALA A 52 -13.64 -4.16 -1.54
N PHE A 53 -13.90 -3.09 -0.78
CA PHE A 53 -14.68 -3.16 0.45
C PHE A 53 -16.17 -3.45 0.19
N ILE A 54 -16.75 -2.93 -0.90
CA ILE A 54 -18.12 -3.29 -1.31
C ILE A 54 -18.20 -4.80 -1.61
N GLU A 55 -17.21 -5.37 -2.30
CA GLU A 55 -17.18 -6.81 -2.56
C GLU A 55 -16.98 -7.61 -1.27
N ALA A 56 -16.09 -7.16 -0.38
CA ALA A 56 -15.87 -7.79 0.92
C ALA A 56 -17.13 -7.79 1.77
N MET A 57 -17.82 -6.66 1.88
CA MET A 57 -19.06 -6.53 2.66
C MET A 57 -20.14 -7.50 2.14
N ARG A 58 -20.30 -7.62 0.82
CA ARG A 58 -21.26 -8.55 0.20
C ARG A 58 -20.95 -10.02 0.47
N ARG A 59 -19.70 -10.35 0.77
CA ARG A 59 -19.22 -11.72 1.00
C ARG A 59 -18.58 -11.88 2.38
N TRP A 60 -18.96 -11.03 3.34
CA TRP A 60 -18.25 -10.93 4.61
C TRP A 60 -18.10 -12.26 5.35
N PRO A 61 -19.14 -13.12 5.45
CA PRO A 61 -19.00 -14.43 6.08
C PRO A 61 -17.92 -15.32 5.43
N THR A 62 -17.75 -15.23 4.11
CA THR A 62 -16.72 -15.97 3.37
C THR A 62 -15.35 -15.32 3.52
N VAL A 63 -15.26 -14.00 3.43
CA VAL A 63 -14.00 -13.25 3.51
C VAL A 63 -13.39 -13.38 4.91
N ARG A 64 -14.19 -13.20 5.97
CA ARG A 64 -13.69 -13.34 7.35
C ARG A 64 -13.24 -14.77 7.69
N ALA A 65 -13.77 -15.77 6.97
CA ALA A 65 -13.38 -17.17 7.13
C ALA A 65 -12.15 -17.56 6.29
N CYS A 66 -11.63 -16.66 5.44
CA CYS A 66 -10.39 -16.92 4.71
C CYS A 66 -9.20 -16.96 5.67
N ALA A 67 -8.15 -17.71 5.31
CA ALA A 67 -6.89 -17.72 6.05
C ALA A 67 -6.25 -16.33 6.19
N SER A 68 -6.51 -15.43 5.23
CA SER A 68 -6.11 -14.02 5.32
C SER A 68 -7.17 -13.12 4.67
N PRO A 69 -8.08 -12.52 5.46
CA PRO A 69 -9.02 -11.51 4.97
C PRO A 69 -8.30 -10.28 4.39
N GLU A 70 -7.17 -9.90 5.00
CA GLU A 70 -6.29 -8.81 4.52
C GLU A 70 -5.65 -9.14 3.16
N GLY A 71 -5.16 -10.36 2.97
CA GLY A 71 -4.64 -10.82 1.68
C GLY A 71 -5.73 -10.83 0.60
N TRP A 72 -6.96 -11.21 0.98
CA TRP A 72 -8.10 -11.20 0.08
C TRP A 72 -8.42 -9.78 -0.40
N ILE A 73 -8.54 -8.81 0.50
CA ILE A 73 -8.88 -7.42 0.14
C ILE A 73 -7.78 -6.76 -0.70
N VAL A 74 -6.50 -7.04 -0.39
CA VAL A 74 -5.35 -6.58 -1.19
C VAL A 74 -5.42 -7.12 -2.61
N THR A 75 -5.70 -8.41 -2.77
CA THR A 75 -5.82 -9.07 -4.08
C THR A 75 -6.98 -8.46 -4.88
N THR A 76 -8.14 -8.25 -4.25
CA THR A 76 -9.30 -7.64 -4.90
C THR A 76 -9.01 -6.22 -5.39
N MET A 77 -8.39 -5.39 -4.54
CA MET A 77 -7.96 -4.03 -4.90
C MET A 77 -6.94 -4.05 -6.06
N ARG A 78 -5.94 -4.93 -6.04
CA ARG A 78 -4.94 -5.04 -7.12
C ARG A 78 -5.51 -5.49 -8.45
N ARG A 79 -6.47 -6.43 -8.44
CA ARG A 79 -7.17 -6.86 -9.65
C ARG A 79 -7.90 -5.69 -10.31
N LYS A 80 -8.56 -4.85 -9.50
CA LYS A 80 -9.22 -3.63 -9.98
C LYS A 80 -8.21 -2.64 -10.59
N LEU A 81 -7.11 -2.36 -9.89
CA LEU A 81 -6.05 -1.48 -10.39
C LEU A 81 -5.42 -2.01 -11.69
N SER A 82 -5.22 -3.32 -11.81
CA SER A 82 -4.64 -3.94 -13.00
C SER A 82 -5.60 -3.91 -14.20
N ARG A 83 -6.89 -4.15 -13.97
CA ARG A 83 -7.95 -4.09 -14.99
C ARG A 83 -8.10 -2.67 -15.55
N ASP A 84 -8.15 -1.68 -14.67
CA ASP A 84 -8.54 -0.31 -15.06
C ASP A 84 -7.33 0.61 -15.28
N GLY A 85 -6.15 0.23 -14.80
CA GLY A 85 -4.93 1.04 -14.85
C GLY A 85 -4.53 1.47 -16.25
N ARG A 86 -4.69 0.61 -17.26
CA ARG A 86 -4.42 0.97 -18.66
C ARG A 86 -5.38 2.04 -19.16
N ARG A 87 -6.68 1.92 -18.83
CA ARG A 87 -7.69 2.91 -19.21
C ARG A 87 -7.43 4.25 -18.52
N TRP A 88 -7.07 4.24 -17.25
CA TRP A 88 -6.75 5.46 -16.51
C TRP A 88 -5.49 6.14 -17.03
N TRP A 89 -4.47 5.37 -17.42
CA TRP A 89 -3.24 5.91 -17.98
C TRP A 89 -3.46 6.74 -19.24
N PHE A 90 -4.32 6.28 -20.17
CA PHE A 90 -4.62 7.06 -21.38
C PHE A 90 -5.48 8.29 -21.13
N ARG A 91 -6.18 8.35 -19.99
CA ARG A 91 -6.97 9.51 -19.56
C ARG A 91 -6.22 10.39 -18.56
N TRP A 92 -4.99 10.00 -18.22
CA TRP A 92 -4.21 10.64 -17.18
C TRP A 92 -3.83 12.05 -17.62
N LYS A 93 -4.18 13.01 -16.77
CA LYS A 93 -3.57 14.32 -16.76
C LYS A 93 -2.69 14.37 -15.51
N PRO A 94 -1.53 15.05 -15.55
CA PRO A 94 -0.82 15.39 -14.34
C PRO A 94 -1.76 16.23 -13.48
N VAL A 95 -2.42 15.58 -12.52
CA VAL A 95 -3.21 16.24 -11.48
C VAL A 95 -2.34 16.21 -10.25
N GLU A 96 -2.33 17.32 -9.52
CA GLU A 96 -1.70 17.38 -8.21
C GLU A 96 -2.27 16.28 -7.32
N LEU A 97 -1.40 15.43 -6.79
CA LEU A 97 -1.82 14.36 -5.91
C LEU A 97 -2.20 14.98 -4.55
N THR A 98 -3.46 15.35 -4.40
CA THR A 98 -3.99 15.90 -3.15
C THR A 98 -4.28 14.76 -2.18
N VAL A 99 -3.38 14.45 -1.27
CA VAL A 99 -3.55 13.45 -0.20
C VAL A 99 -3.50 14.15 1.16
N PRO A 100 -4.16 13.62 2.22
CA PRO A 100 -4.04 14.17 3.55
C PRO A 100 -2.56 14.21 3.97
N ALA A 101 -2.10 15.36 4.47
CA ALA A 101 -0.74 15.48 4.99
C ALA A 101 -0.58 14.63 6.26
N ALA A 102 0.61 14.04 6.42
CA ALA A 102 1.02 13.45 7.69
C ALA A 102 0.97 14.50 8.81
N THR A 103 0.59 14.08 10.01
CA THR A 103 0.51 14.96 11.18
C THR A 103 1.81 14.98 11.98
N THR A 104 2.68 14.00 11.78
CA THR A 104 3.92 13.83 12.56
C THR A 104 5.20 14.14 11.78
N ALA A 105 5.10 14.35 10.47
CA ALA A 105 6.25 14.55 9.60
C ALA A 105 6.77 16.00 9.62
N THR A 106 8.08 16.16 9.42
CA THR A 106 8.68 17.48 9.17
C THR A 106 8.30 18.03 7.78
N VAL A 107 8.66 19.28 7.53
CA VAL A 107 8.47 19.92 6.21
C VAL A 107 9.29 19.19 5.16
N GLU A 108 10.52 18.83 5.49
CA GLU A 108 11.45 18.10 4.61
C GLU A 108 10.90 16.71 4.30
N GLU A 109 10.54 15.91 5.32
CA GLU A 109 9.95 14.57 5.13
C GLU A 109 8.68 14.62 4.27
N THR A 110 7.87 15.66 4.44
CA THR A 110 6.68 15.90 3.62
C THR A 110 7.05 16.20 2.16
N ALA A 111 8.05 17.05 1.93
CA ALA A 111 8.50 17.39 0.59
C ALA A 111 9.08 16.16 -0.14
N GLU A 112 9.88 15.34 0.56
CA GLU A 112 10.44 14.08 0.05
C GLU A 112 9.34 13.07 -0.31
N ALA A 113 8.38 12.85 0.59
CA ALA A 113 7.25 11.95 0.35
C ALA A 113 6.44 12.39 -0.88
N LEU A 114 6.10 13.68 -0.98
CA LEU A 114 5.38 14.20 -2.14
C LEU A 114 6.19 14.09 -3.44
N ALA A 115 7.52 14.26 -3.40
CA ALA A 115 8.38 14.05 -4.55
C ALA A 115 8.34 12.60 -5.05
N VAL A 116 8.42 11.62 -4.14
CA VAL A 116 8.30 10.19 -4.45
C VAL A 116 6.94 9.85 -5.05
N LEU A 117 5.86 10.35 -4.45
CA LEU A 117 4.51 10.11 -4.93
C LEU A 117 4.26 10.69 -6.31
N ARG A 118 4.75 11.91 -6.57
CA ARG A 118 4.71 12.52 -7.91
C ARG A 118 5.50 11.69 -8.91
N ALA A 119 6.71 11.24 -8.56
CA ALA A 119 7.53 10.42 -9.43
C ALA A 119 6.85 9.10 -9.80
N LEU A 120 6.27 8.39 -8.82
CA LEU A 120 5.44 7.20 -9.04
C LEU A 120 4.24 7.48 -9.95
N GLY A 121 3.58 8.62 -9.78
CA GLY A 121 2.47 9.08 -10.62
C GLY A 121 2.82 9.11 -12.11
N THR A 122 4.07 9.42 -12.45
CA THR A 122 4.54 9.51 -13.85
C THR A 122 4.94 8.18 -14.49
N LEU A 123 4.99 7.09 -13.72
CA LEU A 123 5.35 5.78 -14.26
C LEU A 123 4.16 5.13 -14.99
N PRO A 124 4.41 4.39 -16.09
CA PRO A 124 3.43 3.49 -16.66
C PRO A 124 2.90 2.50 -15.59
N PRO A 125 1.59 2.14 -15.60
CA PRO A 125 0.97 1.37 -14.52
C PRO A 125 1.73 0.09 -14.14
N ARG A 126 2.17 -0.69 -15.14
CA ARG A 126 2.91 -1.95 -14.89
C ARG A 126 4.27 -1.72 -14.23
N GLN A 127 4.98 -0.67 -14.61
CA GLN A 127 6.29 -0.35 -14.02
C GLN A 127 6.12 0.07 -12.56
N ARG A 128 5.12 0.91 -12.29
CA ARG A 128 4.74 1.32 -10.92
C ARG A 128 4.33 0.15 -10.04
N GLN A 129 3.42 -0.70 -10.52
CA GLN A 129 2.96 -1.87 -9.77
C GLN A 129 4.13 -2.79 -9.41
N VAL A 130 4.99 -3.10 -10.38
CA VAL A 130 6.16 -3.96 -10.16
C VAL A 130 7.13 -3.37 -9.12
N VAL A 131 7.47 -2.08 -9.23
CA VAL A 131 8.45 -1.47 -8.29
C VAL A 131 7.90 -1.35 -6.88
N VAL A 132 6.60 -1.07 -6.73
CA VAL A 132 5.93 -1.01 -5.42
C VAL A 132 5.84 -2.40 -4.80
N MET A 133 5.34 -3.40 -5.52
CA MET A 133 5.22 -4.78 -5.01
C MET A 133 6.58 -5.37 -4.62
N HIS A 134 7.61 -5.15 -5.44
CA HIS A 134 8.95 -5.66 -5.14
C HIS A 134 9.60 -4.90 -3.97
N SER A 135 9.63 -3.56 -4.02
CA SER A 135 10.48 -2.76 -3.12
C SER A 135 9.81 -2.47 -1.78
N LEU A 136 8.48 -2.47 -1.71
CA LEU A 136 7.74 -2.23 -0.47
C LEU A 136 7.18 -3.50 0.15
N GLU A 137 6.72 -4.43 -0.67
CA GLU A 137 6.01 -5.62 -0.18
C GLU A 137 6.90 -6.87 -0.20
N GLY A 138 8.12 -6.78 -0.74
CA GLY A 138 9.10 -7.87 -0.77
C GLY A 138 8.70 -9.04 -1.67
N MET A 139 7.73 -8.84 -2.57
CA MET A 139 7.27 -9.91 -3.47
C MET A 139 8.37 -10.30 -4.45
N SER A 140 8.55 -11.61 -4.63
CA SER A 140 9.45 -12.18 -5.63
C SER A 140 8.96 -11.93 -7.05
N TYR A 141 9.85 -12.07 -8.04
CA TYR A 141 9.47 -11.90 -9.45
C TYR A 141 8.41 -12.92 -9.89
N ALA A 142 8.41 -14.13 -9.30
CA ALA A 142 7.43 -15.16 -9.59
C ALA A 142 6.04 -14.78 -9.07
N GLU A 143 5.95 -14.29 -7.82
CA GLU A 143 4.70 -13.84 -7.21
C GLU A 143 4.12 -12.64 -7.95
N ILE A 144 4.95 -11.64 -8.28
CA ILE A 144 4.51 -10.47 -9.06
C ILE A 144 4.06 -10.90 -10.46
N GLY A 145 4.77 -11.85 -11.08
CA GLY A 145 4.40 -12.37 -12.40
C GLY A 145 3.04 -13.05 -12.40
N ALA A 146 2.78 -13.89 -11.39
CA ALA A 146 1.49 -14.54 -11.19
C ALA A 146 0.37 -13.53 -10.93
N GLU A 147 0.61 -12.54 -10.07
CA GLU A 147 -0.35 -11.48 -9.71
C GLU A 147 -0.75 -10.63 -10.93
N LEU A 148 0.23 -10.25 -11.77
CA LEU A 148 0.02 -9.34 -12.90
C LEU A 148 -0.24 -10.05 -14.23
N GLY A 149 -0.17 -11.38 -14.28
CA GLY A 149 -0.31 -12.18 -15.50
C GLY A 149 0.81 -11.94 -16.52
N ILE A 150 2.07 -11.79 -16.06
CA ILE A 150 3.25 -11.58 -16.90
C ILE A 150 4.41 -12.51 -16.50
N SER A 151 5.38 -12.72 -17.40
CA SER A 151 6.55 -13.55 -17.07
C SER A 151 7.47 -12.89 -16.03
N ALA A 152 8.19 -13.68 -15.24
CA ALA A 152 9.21 -13.17 -14.30
C ALA A 152 10.30 -12.32 -15.01
N GLY A 153 10.67 -12.65 -16.26
CA GLY A 153 11.56 -11.81 -17.06
C GLY A 153 10.96 -10.45 -17.43
N SER A 154 9.64 -10.42 -17.70
CA SER A 154 8.90 -9.16 -17.88
C SER A 154 8.82 -8.35 -16.60
N VAL A 155 8.69 -8.99 -15.42
CA VAL A 155 8.79 -8.31 -14.12
C VAL A 155 10.15 -7.64 -13.98
N GLY A 156 11.26 -8.37 -14.16
CA GLY A 156 12.61 -7.82 -14.07
C GLY A 156 12.85 -6.64 -15.02
N SER A 157 12.37 -6.74 -16.27
CA SER A 157 12.47 -5.66 -17.25
C SER A 157 11.67 -4.40 -16.85
N ASN A 158 10.47 -4.58 -16.29
CA ASN A 158 9.67 -3.45 -15.80
C ASN A 158 10.27 -2.83 -14.55
N LEU A 159 10.79 -3.65 -13.61
CA LEU A 159 11.45 -3.19 -12.41
C LEU A 159 12.67 -2.34 -12.75
N HIS A 160 13.54 -2.83 -13.65
CA HIS A 160 14.73 -2.09 -14.07
C HIS A 160 14.37 -0.71 -14.65
N ARG A 161 13.39 -0.64 -15.56
CA ARG A 161 12.93 0.64 -16.14
C ARG A 161 12.31 1.57 -15.10
N ALA A 162 11.50 1.03 -14.19
CA ALA A 162 10.89 1.79 -13.11
C ALA A 162 11.96 2.43 -12.21
N ARG A 163 12.95 1.62 -11.76
CA ARG A 163 14.04 2.08 -10.89
C ARG A 163 14.88 3.15 -11.59
N ALA A 164 15.31 2.92 -12.83
CA ALA A 164 16.06 3.91 -13.60
C ALA A 164 15.30 5.24 -13.74
N ARG A 165 14.00 5.19 -14.01
CA ARG A 165 13.18 6.39 -14.13
C ARG A 165 12.99 7.11 -12.80
N LEU A 166 12.76 6.38 -11.71
CA LEU A 166 12.59 6.97 -10.38
C LEU A 166 13.90 7.61 -9.90
N THR A 167 15.05 6.96 -10.06
CA THR A 167 16.35 7.55 -9.72
C THR A 167 16.55 8.88 -10.45
N LEU A 168 16.33 8.94 -11.77
CA LEU A 168 16.46 10.19 -12.53
C LEU A 168 15.51 11.30 -12.06
N LEU A 169 14.27 10.96 -11.69
CA LEU A 169 13.27 11.94 -11.24
C LEU A 169 13.56 12.46 -9.84
N LEU A 170 14.06 11.59 -8.96
CA LEU A 170 14.34 11.91 -7.56
C LEU A 170 15.67 12.66 -7.44
N ASP A 171 16.69 12.32 -8.22
CA ASP A 171 17.96 13.04 -8.28
C ASP A 171 17.81 14.47 -8.84
N ALA A 172 16.82 14.67 -9.73
CA ALA A 172 16.51 15.97 -10.30
C ALA A 172 15.57 16.82 -9.41
N SER A 173 15.09 16.27 -8.29
CA SER A 173 14.17 16.98 -7.39
C SER A 173 14.98 17.79 -6.37
N PRO A 174 14.85 19.13 -6.33
CA PRO A 174 15.57 19.96 -5.37
C PRO A 174 15.14 19.73 -3.91
N GLU A 175 13.95 19.14 -3.72
CA GLU A 175 13.37 18.80 -2.42
C GLU A 175 14.06 17.60 -1.75
N LEU A 176 14.66 16.72 -2.55
CA LEU A 176 15.47 15.61 -2.07
C LEU A 176 16.91 16.10 -2.09
N GLY A 177 17.42 16.55 -0.95
CA GLY A 177 18.85 16.83 -0.79
C GLY A 177 19.66 15.66 -1.36
N ARG A 178 20.81 15.94 -2.00
CA ARG A 178 21.56 14.94 -2.78
C ARG A 178 21.61 13.61 -2.01
N PRO A 179 21.18 12.47 -2.60
CA PRO A 179 20.96 11.20 -1.89
C PRO A 179 22.24 10.52 -1.33
N GLY A 180 23.36 11.24 -1.25
CA GLY A 180 24.65 10.75 -0.76
C GLY A 180 25.00 11.09 0.69
N ASP A 181 24.23 11.93 1.41
CA ASP A 181 24.70 12.49 2.69
C ASP A 181 24.29 11.70 3.96
N SER A 182 23.56 10.59 3.86
CA SER A 182 23.24 9.73 5.01
C SER A 182 23.54 8.27 4.73
N LEU A 183 24.79 7.88 4.97
CA LEU A 183 25.22 6.47 4.96
C LEU A 183 25.45 6.01 6.41
N VAL A 184 24.45 5.36 6.99
CA VAL A 184 24.61 4.51 8.17
C VAL A 184 25.28 3.20 7.71
N PRO A 185 26.49 2.83 8.17
CA PRO A 185 27.14 1.59 7.75
C PRO A 185 26.45 0.38 8.40
N GLY A 186 25.84 -0.51 7.61
CA GLY A 186 25.45 -1.85 8.09
C GLY A 186 24.17 -2.44 7.51
N VAL A 187 23.27 -1.64 6.95
CA VAL A 187 22.08 -2.11 6.22
C VAL A 187 22.15 -1.53 4.82
N ARG A 188 22.40 -2.35 3.79
CA ARG A 188 22.28 -1.90 2.39
C ARG A 188 20.81 -1.82 2.01
N THR A 189 20.06 -0.91 2.62
CA THR A 189 18.78 -0.48 2.05
C THR A 189 19.09 0.41 0.86
N ASP A 190 18.70 -0.07 -0.31
CA ASP A 190 18.70 0.70 -1.54
C ASP A 190 17.98 2.06 -1.32
N PRO A 191 18.60 3.21 -1.64
CA PRO A 191 18.04 4.54 -1.38
C PRO A 191 16.61 4.72 -1.92
N LEU A 192 16.30 4.12 -3.07
CA LEU A 192 14.96 4.15 -3.64
C LEU A 192 13.95 3.40 -2.75
N SER A 193 14.32 2.24 -2.23
CA SER A 193 13.47 1.47 -1.31
C SER A 193 13.22 2.23 0.00
N THR A 194 14.22 2.96 0.50
CA THR A 194 14.07 3.86 1.66
C THR A 194 13.10 4.99 1.37
N ALA A 195 13.28 5.70 0.23
CA ALA A 195 12.40 6.80 -0.16
C ALA A 195 10.94 6.33 -0.38
N LEU A 196 10.75 5.17 -1.03
CA LEU A 196 9.43 4.57 -1.20
C LEU A 196 8.78 4.23 0.15
N ARG A 197 9.55 3.75 1.12
CA ARG A 197 9.04 3.39 2.45
C ARG A 197 8.63 4.64 3.23
N GLY A 198 9.47 5.67 3.25
CA GLY A 198 9.15 6.95 3.87
C GLY A 198 7.88 7.57 3.30
N ALA A 199 7.72 7.54 1.97
CA ALA A 199 6.49 8.02 1.33
C ALA A 199 5.25 7.18 1.71
N ALA A 200 5.39 5.86 1.85
CA ALA A 200 4.30 4.98 2.27
C ALA A 200 3.89 5.20 3.74
N GLU A 201 4.87 5.40 4.62
CA GLU A 201 4.66 5.71 6.03
C GLU A 201 4.01 7.09 6.22
N TRP A 202 4.50 8.10 5.49
CA TRP A 202 3.91 9.43 5.45
C TRP A 202 2.44 9.40 4.98
N LEU A 203 2.14 8.66 3.90
CA LEU A 203 0.77 8.48 3.42
C LEU A 203 -0.12 7.81 4.46
N LEU A 204 0.40 6.78 5.12
CA LEU A 204 -0.33 6.02 6.12
C LEU A 204 -0.69 6.87 7.33
N ASP A 205 0.24 7.68 7.82
CA ASP A 205 0.01 8.62 8.92
C ASP A 205 -1.12 9.60 8.58
N GLY A 206 -1.02 10.28 7.44
CA GLY A 206 -2.03 11.24 7.00
C GLY A 206 -3.42 10.61 6.78
N LEU A 207 -3.47 9.42 6.18
CA LEU A 207 -4.73 8.70 5.94
C LEU A 207 -5.35 8.15 7.23
N ARG A 208 -4.55 7.69 8.19
CA ARG A 208 -5.04 7.29 9.52
C ARG A 208 -5.66 8.47 10.24
N ALA A 209 -4.94 9.59 10.32
CA ALA A 209 -5.44 10.80 10.97
C ALA A 209 -6.73 11.32 10.31
N ALA A 210 -6.83 11.27 8.98
CA ALA A 210 -8.05 11.63 8.26
C ALA A 210 -9.21 10.67 8.51
N HIS A 211 -8.93 9.37 8.56
CA HIS A 211 -9.94 8.34 8.84
C HIS A 211 -10.49 8.48 10.27
N ASP A 212 -9.62 8.71 11.26
CA ASP A 212 -10.02 8.86 12.66
C ASP A 212 -10.90 10.10 12.88
N ARG A 213 -10.58 11.22 12.24
CA ARG A 213 -11.43 12.44 12.27
C ARG A 213 -12.81 12.24 11.64
N GLY A 214 -12.95 11.31 10.69
CA GLY A 214 -14.24 11.00 10.06
C GLY A 214 -15.13 10.09 10.90
N ARG A 215 -14.60 9.49 11.99
CA ARG A 215 -15.34 8.59 12.89
C ARG A 215 -15.87 9.28 14.14
N THR A 216 -15.38 10.48 14.47
CA THR A 216 -15.81 11.32 15.61
C THR A 216 -16.96 12.22 15.21
#